data_AF-A0A2Z6MXV3-F1
#
_entry.id   AF-A0A2Z6MXV3-F1
#
_cell.length_a   1.000
_cell.length_b   1.000
_cell.length_c   1.000
_cell.angle_alpha   90.00
_cell.angle_beta   90.00
_cell.angle_gamma   90.00
#
_symmetry.space_group_name_H-M   'P 1'
#
loop_
_entity.id
_entity.type
_entity.pdbx_description
1 polymer ?
#
loop_
_entity_poly.entity_id
_entity_poly.type
_entity_poly.pdbx_seq_one_letter_code
_entity_poly.pdbx_strand_id
1 'polypeptide(L)'
;MTGKKLKKINGASKKALNQAEGYQNSSVIDEMQNMNEESFILHKIQEAIMAEFKKVKQENRKQELDQLMFAALQNKNLVANLTVDDSIDLMNVIQKKLKEIDIKMA
;
A
#
# COMPACT_ATOMS: atom_id res chain seq x y z
N MET A 1 67.78 24.83 9.92
CA MET A 1 66.99 24.27 8.79
C MET A 1 65.64 23.64 9.20
N THR A 2 65.03 24.05 10.33
CA THR A 2 63.91 23.31 10.96
C THR A 2 62.50 23.88 10.68
N GLY A 3 62.36 25.11 10.16
CA GLY A 3 61.06 25.76 9.96
C GLY A 3 60.24 25.29 8.75
N LYS A 4 60.87 24.72 7.70
CA LYS A 4 60.16 24.29 6.47
C LYS A 4 59.44 22.94 6.63
N LYS A 5 59.90 22.06 7.53
CA LYS A 5 59.24 20.76 7.78
C LYS A 5 57.94 20.93 8.59
N LEU A 6 57.91 21.80 9.60
CA LEU A 6 56.73 22.04 10.45
C LEU A 6 55.51 22.58 9.69
N LYS A 7 55.69 23.50 8.73
CA LYS A 7 54.57 24.02 7.90
C LYS A 7 53.96 22.98 6.95
N LYS A 8 54.76 22.01 6.48
CA LYS A 8 54.31 20.98 5.53
C LYS A 8 53.46 19.91 6.21
N ILE A 9 53.75 19.61 7.48
CA ILE A 9 53.01 18.63 8.31
C ILE A 9 51.61 19.17 8.66
N ASN A 10 51.50 20.45 9.02
CA ASN A 10 50.22 21.09 9.34
C ASN A 10 49.30 21.22 8.11
N GLY A 11 49.86 21.46 6.91
CA GLY A 11 49.10 21.50 5.67
C GLY A 11 48.59 20.13 5.20
N ALA A 12 49.38 19.07 5.42
CA ALA A 12 48.99 17.69 5.10
C ALA A 12 47.88 17.18 6.03
N SER A 13 47.99 17.46 7.33
CA SER A 13 46.98 17.09 8.33
C SER A 13 45.63 17.79 8.09
N LYS A 14 45.65 19.07 7.71
CA LYS A 14 44.43 19.83 7.39
C LYS A 14 43.74 19.35 6.10
N LYS A 15 44.51 18.90 5.10
CA LYS A 15 43.95 18.31 3.88
C LYS A 15 43.31 16.94 4.13
N ALA A 16 43.93 16.11 4.97
CA ALA A 16 43.39 14.79 5.33
C ALA A 16 42.07 14.90 6.10
N LEU A 17 41.96 15.86 7.04
CA LEU A 17 40.72 16.14 7.77
C LEU A 17 39.58 16.57 6.84
N ASN A 18 39.84 17.54 5.95
CA ASN A 18 38.82 18.00 4.99
C ASN A 18 38.39 16.88 4.02
N GLN A 19 39.29 15.96 3.68
CA GLN A 19 38.94 14.79 2.85
C GLN A 19 38.07 13.81 3.63
N ALA A 20 38.41 13.51 4.88
CA ALA A 20 37.65 12.63 5.75
C ALA A 20 36.24 13.18 6.01
N GLU A 21 36.10 14.49 6.27
CA GLU A 21 34.80 15.16 6.39
C GLU A 21 33.98 15.07 5.11
N GLY A 22 34.61 15.20 3.94
CA GLY A 22 33.95 15.02 2.64
C GLY A 22 33.38 13.62 2.44
N TYR A 23 34.14 12.57 2.80
CA TYR A 23 33.65 11.18 2.72
C TYR A 23 32.53 10.90 3.71
N GLN A 24 32.64 11.40 4.95
CA GLN A 24 31.58 11.22 5.95
C GLN A 24 30.28 11.91 5.53
N ASN A 25 30.37 13.16 5.03
CA ASN A 25 29.19 13.88 4.56
C ASN A 25 28.54 13.21 3.35
N SER A 26 29.34 12.66 2.42
CA SER A 26 28.82 11.90 1.28
C SER A 26 28.13 10.61 1.70
N SER A 27 28.69 9.87 2.67
CA SER A 27 28.10 8.63 3.20
C SER A 27 26.76 8.90 3.87
N VAL A 28 26.68 9.95 4.68
CA VAL A 28 25.43 10.33 5.36
C VAL A 28 24.35 10.74 4.37
N ILE A 29 24.71 11.46 3.29
CA ILE A 29 23.74 11.83 2.23
C ILE A 29 23.24 10.58 1.49
N ASP A 30 24.11 9.64 1.16
CA ASP A 30 23.77 8.40 0.47
C ASP A 30 22.85 7.51 1.34
N GLU A 31 23.16 7.38 2.64
CA GLU A 31 22.31 6.69 3.61
C GLU A 31 20.94 7.36 3.76
N MET A 32 20.89 8.70 3.87
CA MET A 32 19.62 9.44 3.95
C MET A 32 18.78 9.34 2.67
N GLN A 33 19.41 9.34 1.49
CA GLN A 33 18.74 9.13 0.21
C GLN A 33 18.20 7.71 0.09
N ASN A 34 18.98 6.70 0.45
CA ASN A 34 18.56 5.31 0.42
C ASN A 34 17.39 5.04 1.39
N MET A 35 17.41 5.61 2.60
CA MET A 35 16.28 5.53 3.55
C MET A 35 14.98 6.14 2.98
N ASN A 36 15.09 7.21 2.19
CA ASN A 36 13.93 7.84 1.54
C ASN A 36 13.37 6.95 0.41
N GLU A 37 14.24 6.27 -0.35
CA GLU A 37 13.81 5.30 -1.36
C GLU A 37 13.18 4.05 -0.75
N GLU A 38 13.77 3.49 0.32
CA GLU A 38 13.19 2.37 1.07
C GLU A 38 11.82 2.71 1.65
N SER A 39 11.68 3.90 2.25
CA SER A 39 10.40 4.38 2.79
C SER A 39 9.35 4.55 1.69
N PHE A 40 9.74 5.06 0.52
CA PHE A 40 8.87 5.18 -0.63
C PHE A 40 8.42 3.80 -1.14
N ILE A 41 9.32 2.82 -1.23
CA ILE A 41 9.00 1.45 -1.64
C ILE A 41 8.02 0.81 -0.65
N LEU A 42 8.26 0.93 0.66
CA LEU A 42 7.36 0.42 1.70
C LEU A 42 5.97 1.03 1.60
N HIS A 43 5.88 2.35 1.40
CA HIS A 43 4.61 3.03 1.20
C HIS A 43 3.86 2.49 -0.03
N LYS A 44 4.57 2.31 -1.16
CA LYS A 44 3.98 1.76 -2.39
C LYS A 44 3.48 0.32 -2.22
N ILE A 45 4.25 -0.50 -1.50
CA ILE A 45 3.83 -1.87 -1.13
C ILE A 45 2.56 -1.82 -0.28
N GLN A 46 2.52 -0.95 0.72
CA GLN A 46 1.35 -0.79 1.59
C GLN A 46 0.11 -0.34 0.80
N GLU A 47 0.24 0.65 -0.09
CA GLU A 47 -0.85 1.09 -0.97
C GLU A 47 -1.38 -0.06 -1.83
N ALA A 48 -0.48 -0.85 -2.44
CA ALA A 48 -0.86 -1.98 -3.28
C ALA A 48 -1.59 -3.07 -2.49
N ILE A 49 -1.08 -3.43 -1.30
CA ILE A 49 -1.72 -4.41 -0.41
C ILE A 49 -3.11 -3.93 0.01
N MET A 50 -3.24 -2.65 0.39
CA MET A 50 -4.53 -2.08 0.81
C MET A 50 -5.55 -2.07 -0.34
N ALA A 51 -5.10 -1.74 -1.56
CA ALA A 51 -5.94 -1.77 -2.74
C ALA A 51 -6.44 -3.19 -3.06
N GLU A 52 -5.53 -4.19 -3.06
CA GLU A 52 -5.91 -5.58 -3.32
C GLU A 52 -6.81 -6.13 -2.20
N PHE A 53 -6.51 -5.82 -0.94
CA PHE A 53 -7.36 -6.19 0.19
C PHE A 53 -8.78 -5.62 0.05
N LYS A 54 -8.90 -4.33 -0.33
CA LYS A 54 -10.20 -3.70 -0.56
C LYS A 54 -10.96 -4.39 -1.68
N LYS A 55 -10.29 -4.72 -2.78
CA LYS A 55 -10.88 -5.42 -3.93
C LYS A 55 -11.35 -6.82 -3.54
N VAL A 56 -10.51 -7.62 -2.88
CA VAL A 56 -10.87 -8.97 -2.42
C VAL A 56 -12.03 -8.91 -1.43
N LYS A 57 -12.02 -7.95 -0.49
CA LYS A 57 -13.14 -7.75 0.44
C LYS A 57 -14.46 -7.47 -0.28
N GLN A 58 -14.43 -6.62 -1.31
CA GLN A 58 -15.60 -6.33 -2.13
C GLN A 58 -16.08 -7.55 -2.94
N GLU A 59 -15.16 -8.31 -3.54
CA GLU A 59 -15.49 -9.52 -4.29
C GLU A 59 -16.11 -10.59 -3.37
N ASN A 60 -15.51 -10.81 -2.19
CA ASN A 60 -16.03 -11.75 -1.19
C ASN A 60 -17.43 -11.35 -0.74
N ARG A 61 -17.65 -10.07 -0.42
CA ARG A 61 -18.97 -9.56 -0.03
C ARG A 61 -20.01 -9.79 -1.12
N LYS A 62 -19.64 -9.57 -2.39
CA LYS A 62 -20.53 -9.85 -3.53
C LYS A 62 -20.86 -11.34 -3.64
N GLN A 63 -19.87 -12.22 -3.46
CA GLN A 63 -20.07 -13.67 -3.49
C GLN A 63 -20.97 -14.16 -2.36
N GLU A 64 -20.78 -13.64 -1.14
CA GLU A 64 -21.63 -13.92 0.02
C GLU A 64 -23.10 -13.55 -0.25
N LEU A 65 -23.33 -12.36 -0.84
CA LEU A 65 -24.67 -11.89 -1.18
C LEU A 65 -25.31 -12.70 -2.32
N ASP A 66 -24.53 -13.09 -3.33
CA ASP A 66 -25.01 -13.98 -4.40
C ASP A 66 -25.44 -15.34 -3.80
N GLN A 67 -24.64 -15.93 -2.91
CA GLN A 67 -24.99 -17.18 -2.22
C GLN A 67 -26.25 -17.02 -1.35
N LEU A 68 -26.32 -15.94 -0.58
CA LEU A 68 -27.47 -15.62 0.26
C LEU A 68 -28.75 -15.46 -0.57
N MET A 69 -28.68 -14.79 -1.72
CA MET A 69 -29.80 -14.64 -2.64
C MET A 69 -30.33 -16.01 -3.09
N PHE A 70 -29.45 -16.91 -3.54
CA PHE A 70 -29.85 -18.26 -3.93
C PHE A 70 -30.41 -19.08 -2.77
N ALA A 71 -29.79 -18.98 -1.59
CA ALA A 71 -30.25 -19.67 -0.40
C ALA A 71 -31.64 -19.15 0.04
N ALA A 72 -31.89 -17.85 -0.06
CA ALA A 72 -33.18 -17.23 0.25
C ALA A 72 -34.31 -17.67 -0.70
N LEU A 73 -33.99 -17.97 -1.97
CA LEU A 73 -34.95 -18.56 -2.91
C LEU A 73 -35.36 -19.99 -2.49
N GLN A 74 -34.45 -20.74 -1.86
CA GLN A 74 -34.69 -22.11 -1.40
C GLN A 74 -35.32 -22.15 -0.01
N ASN A 75 -34.95 -21.21 0.88
CA ASN A 75 -35.45 -21.13 2.25
C ASN A 75 -35.60 -19.66 2.69
N LYS A 76 -36.86 -19.23 2.87
CA LYS A 76 -37.22 -17.84 3.17
C LYS A 76 -36.74 -17.34 4.54
N ASN A 77 -36.36 -18.21 5.47
CA ASN A 77 -35.97 -17.80 6.83
C ASN A 77 -34.53 -17.28 6.93
N LEU A 78 -33.71 -17.42 5.89
CA LEU A 78 -32.28 -17.07 5.93
C LEU A 78 -32.00 -15.57 5.91
N VAL A 79 -32.99 -14.74 5.54
CA VAL A 79 -32.86 -13.28 5.52
C VAL A 79 -33.22 -12.61 6.84
N ALA A 80 -33.73 -13.36 7.82
CA ALA A 80 -34.26 -12.81 9.06
C ALA A 80 -33.20 -12.16 9.97
N ASN A 81 -31.93 -12.54 9.82
CA ASN A 81 -30.83 -12.06 10.66
C ASN A 81 -29.94 -11.02 9.97
N LEU A 82 -30.35 -10.49 8.82
CA LEU A 82 -29.57 -9.48 8.11
C LEU A 82 -29.66 -8.13 8.81
N THR A 83 -28.54 -7.41 8.85
CA THR A 83 -28.58 -5.99 9.22
C THR A 83 -29.29 -5.18 8.13
N VAL A 84 -29.64 -3.94 8.44
CA VAL A 84 -30.22 -3.01 7.46
C VAL A 84 -29.28 -2.82 6.26
N ASP A 85 -27.99 -2.66 6.52
CA ASP A 85 -26.98 -2.47 5.47
C ASP A 85 -26.84 -3.74 4.61
N ASP A 86 -26.82 -4.93 5.21
CA ASP A 86 -26.79 -6.20 4.47
C ASP A 86 -28.04 -6.35 3.57
N SER A 87 -29.19 -5.89 4.05
CA SER A 87 -30.45 -5.96 3.30
C SER A 87 -30.45 -5.02 2.09
N ILE A 88 -29.90 -3.81 2.25
CA ILE A 88 -29.75 -2.84 1.16
C ILE A 88 -28.77 -3.37 0.11
N ASP A 89 -27.63 -3.91 0.54
CA ASP A 89 -26.64 -4.49 -0.37
C ASP A 89 -27.23 -5.66 -1.16
N LEU A 90 -27.96 -6.56 -0.48
CA LEU A 90 -28.64 -7.69 -1.12
C LEU A 90 -29.65 -7.22 -2.17
N MET A 91 -30.45 -6.19 -1.84
CA MET A 91 -31.43 -5.63 -2.75
C MET A 91 -30.77 -5.06 -4.02
N ASN A 92 -29.65 -4.36 -3.87
CA ASN A 92 -28.90 -3.82 -5.00
C ASN A 92 -28.36 -4.93 -5.93
N VAL A 93 -27.87 -6.03 -5.35
CA VAL A 93 -27.42 -7.22 -6.11
C VAL A 93 -28.58 -7.83 -6.89
N ILE A 94 -29.74 -8.05 -6.25
CA ILE A 94 -30.93 -8.61 -6.89
C ILE A 94 -31.38 -7.74 -8.06
N GLN A 95 -31.50 -6.42 -7.84
CA GLN A 95 -31.92 -5.48 -8.89
C GLN A 95 -30.97 -5.51 -10.10
N LYS A 96 -29.66 -5.59 -9.86
CA LYS A 96 -28.68 -5.71 -10.94
C LYS A 96 -28.87 -7.01 -11.73
N LYS A 97 -29.04 -8.14 -11.06
CA LYS A 97 -29.27 -9.44 -11.70
C LYS A 97 -30.56 -9.46 -12.52
N LEU A 98 -31.64 -8.87 -12.00
CA LEU A 98 -32.92 -8.75 -12.73
C LEU A 98 -32.74 -7.94 -14.02
N LYS A 99 -32.04 -6.80 -13.97
CA LYS A 99 -31.72 -6.02 -15.18
C LYS A 99 -30.89 -6.81 -16.19
N GLU A 100 -29.91 -7.58 -15.73
CA GLU A 100 -29.10 -8.44 -16.60
C GLU A 100 -29.94 -9.55 -17.27
N ILE A 101 -30.94 -10.08 -16.56
CA ILE A 101 -31.90 -11.05 -17.10
C ILE A 101 -32.79 -10.38 -18.15
N ASP A 102 -33.37 -9.21 -17.86
CA ASP A 102 -34.21 -8.47 -18.79
C ASP A 102 -33.48 -8.17 -20.10
N ILE A 103 -32.22 -7.73 -20.03
CA ILE A 103 -31.37 -7.49 -21.21
C ILE A 103 -31.16 -8.76 -22.04
N LYS A 104 -31.02 -9.93 -21.39
CA LYS A 104 -30.81 -11.22 -22.08
C LYS A 104 -32.09 -11.81 -22.66
N MET A 105 -33.24 -11.41 -22.14
CA MET A 105 -34.55 -11.86 -22.60
C MET A 105 -35.16 -10.95 -23.69
N ALA A 106 -34.62 -9.75 -23.87
CA ALA A 106 -34.96 -8.82 -24.95
C ALA A 106 -34.25 -9.19 -26.26
#